data_AF-A0A924VIX8-F1
#
_entry.id   AF-A0A924VIX8-F1
#
_cell.length_a   1.000
_cell.length_b   1.000
_cell.length_c   1.000
_cell.angle_alpha   90.00
_cell.angle_beta   90.00
_cell.angle_gamma   90.00
#
_symmetry.space_group_name_H-M   'P 1'
#
loop_
_entity.id
_entity.type
_entity.pdbx_description
1 polymer ?
#
loop_
_entity_poly.entity_id
_entity_poly.type
_entity_poly.pdbx_seq_one_letter_code
_entity_poly.pdbx_strand_id
1 'polypeptide(L)'
;IAQIGKAFRNEVIARQFIMRMREFEQMEMQFFVKPGTEMEWYNYWKEARLKWHLAVGTPPEKYRFHDHVKLAHYANAAVDIEFDFPFGFKEVEGIHSRTDFDLSQHEKFSGKKLQYFDTVENKNYVPYVIETSIGLDRMFLLTLCNAYEEQDLNTEEKQDSRTVLHLHPCLAPVKAAILPLTKKDGLPEKAREIMETLKLDFNLQYDEKDSIGKRYRRQDAIGTPFCITIDHQTLEDGSVTIRHRDNMEQERVGSNELDRIIGDLVSWKNLLK
;
A
#
# COMPACT_ATOMS: atom_id res chain seq x y z
N ILE A 1 6.16 6.00 -19.31
CA ILE A 1 5.25 7.08 -18.85
C ILE A 1 4.31 6.45 -17.83
N ALA A 2 4.22 7.00 -16.62
CA ALA A 2 3.30 6.50 -15.59
C ALA A 2 2.26 7.57 -15.25
N GLN A 3 1.04 7.14 -14.93
CA GLN A 3 -0.08 8.00 -14.60
C GLN A 3 -0.95 7.36 -13.52
N ILE A 4 -1.49 8.19 -12.63
CA ILE A 4 -2.58 7.84 -11.73
C ILE A 4 -3.77 8.73 -12.08
N GLY A 5 -4.96 8.14 -12.21
CA GLY A 5 -6.14 8.92 -12.52
C GLY A 5 -7.43 8.13 -12.47
N LYS A 6 -8.53 8.88 -12.57
CA LYS A 6 -9.89 8.32 -12.60
C LYS A 6 -10.21 7.73 -13.97
N ALA A 7 -10.85 6.59 -13.95
CA ALA A 7 -11.43 5.93 -15.10
C ALA A 7 -12.92 5.66 -14.86
N PHE A 8 -13.68 5.60 -15.95
CA PHE A 8 -15.11 5.38 -15.92
C PHE A 8 -15.48 4.21 -16.80
N ARG A 9 -16.30 3.29 -16.27
CA ARG A 9 -16.89 2.19 -17.03
C ARG A 9 -18.40 2.24 -16.81
N ASN A 10 -19.18 2.27 -17.88
CA ASN A 10 -20.64 2.24 -17.78
C ASN A 10 -21.14 0.81 -17.49
N GLU A 11 -20.76 0.29 -16.32
CA GLU A 11 -21.06 -1.06 -15.88
C GLU A 11 -22.59 -1.23 -15.71
N VAL A 12 -23.14 -2.26 -16.37
CA VAL A 12 -24.57 -2.56 -16.37
C VAL A 12 -25.03 -2.93 -14.96
N ILE A 13 -24.22 -3.70 -14.23
CA ILE A 13 -24.52 -4.18 -12.88
C ILE A 13 -23.31 -3.91 -11.97
N ALA A 14 -23.38 -2.82 -11.19
CA ALA A 14 -22.42 -2.54 -10.12
C ALA A 14 -22.75 -3.41 -8.90
N ARG A 15 -21.83 -4.31 -8.53
CA ARG A 15 -21.99 -5.30 -7.43
C ARG A 15 -20.62 -5.59 -6.80
N GLN A 16 -20.62 -6.25 -5.64
CA GLN A 16 -19.40 -6.65 -4.92
C GLN A 16 -18.51 -5.47 -4.51
N PHE A 17 -19.15 -4.38 -4.08
CA PHE A 17 -18.48 -3.20 -3.53
C PHE A 17 -17.42 -2.65 -4.50
N ILE A 18 -16.16 -2.53 -4.06
CA ILE A 18 -15.03 -2.01 -4.84
C ILE A 18 -14.71 -2.82 -6.12
N MET A 19 -15.12 -4.08 -6.22
CA MET A 19 -14.70 -4.94 -7.34
C MET A 19 -15.30 -4.55 -8.70
N ARG A 20 -16.52 -3.99 -8.70
CA ARG A 20 -17.20 -3.50 -9.90
C ARG A 20 -17.87 -2.16 -9.65
N MET A 21 -17.16 -1.09 -9.99
CA MET A 21 -17.60 0.29 -9.87
C MET A 21 -17.73 0.96 -11.25
N ARG A 22 -18.47 2.07 -11.30
CA ARG A 22 -18.60 2.90 -12.50
C ARG A 22 -17.54 3.99 -12.61
N GLU A 23 -16.97 4.37 -11.47
CA GLU A 23 -15.85 5.29 -11.32
C GLU A 23 -14.85 4.61 -10.39
N PHE A 24 -13.57 4.60 -10.76
CA PHE A 24 -12.48 4.00 -10.01
C PHE A 24 -11.16 4.67 -10.42
N GLU A 25 -10.12 4.49 -9.64
CA GLU A 25 -8.78 4.99 -9.92
C GLU A 25 -7.87 3.87 -10.40
N GLN A 26 -7.04 4.17 -11.39
CA GLN A 26 -6.02 3.27 -11.91
C GLN A 26 -4.65 3.92 -11.74
N MET A 27 -3.65 3.09 -11.47
CA MET A 27 -2.26 3.46 -11.67
C MET A 27 -1.77 2.67 -12.87
N GLU A 28 -1.30 3.34 -13.89
CA GLU A 28 -0.90 2.71 -15.15
C GLU A 28 0.48 3.20 -15.55
N MET A 29 1.26 2.31 -16.14
CA MET A 29 2.51 2.65 -16.76
C MET A 29 2.58 2.06 -18.16
N GLN A 30 2.90 2.94 -19.11
CA GLN A 30 3.19 2.62 -20.50
C GLN A 30 4.69 2.68 -20.71
N PHE A 31 5.32 1.52 -20.90
CA PHE A 31 6.76 1.37 -21.06
C PHE A 31 7.10 1.09 -22.53
N PHE A 32 7.70 2.09 -23.17
CA PHE A 32 8.01 2.06 -24.60
C PHE A 32 9.34 1.37 -24.85
N VAL A 33 9.31 0.35 -25.70
CA VAL A 33 10.46 -0.52 -25.98
C VAL A 33 10.71 -0.65 -27.47
N LYS A 34 11.91 -1.10 -27.82
CA LYS A 34 12.26 -1.39 -29.20
C LYS A 34 11.56 -2.68 -29.66
N PRO A 35 10.95 -2.72 -30.86
CA PRO A 35 10.39 -3.95 -31.41
C PRO A 35 11.42 -5.08 -31.41
N GLY A 36 11.01 -6.29 -30.99
CA GLY A 36 11.87 -7.46 -30.83
C GLY A 36 12.47 -7.62 -29.43
N THR A 37 12.32 -6.62 -28.54
CA THR A 37 12.76 -6.70 -27.13
C THR A 37 11.59 -6.81 -26.15
N GLU A 38 10.35 -6.79 -26.63
CA GLU A 38 9.15 -6.71 -25.79
C GLU A 38 9.02 -7.87 -24.82
N MET A 39 9.42 -9.09 -25.21
CA MET A 39 9.30 -10.25 -24.33
C MET A 39 10.31 -10.24 -23.18
N GLU A 40 11.49 -9.63 -23.37
CA GLU A 40 12.45 -9.40 -22.29
C GLU A 40 11.82 -8.46 -21.24
N TRP A 41 11.30 -7.32 -21.71
CA TRP A 41 10.69 -6.32 -20.84
C TRP A 41 9.37 -6.78 -20.21
N TYR A 42 8.58 -7.58 -20.92
CA TYR A 42 7.38 -8.22 -20.38
C TYR A 42 7.71 -9.11 -19.19
N ASN A 43 8.71 -9.98 -19.32
CA ASN A 43 9.13 -10.87 -18.23
C ASN A 43 9.73 -10.06 -17.06
N TYR A 44 10.55 -9.05 -17.36
CA TYR A 44 11.08 -8.14 -16.34
C TYR A 44 9.94 -7.48 -15.53
N TRP A 45 8.94 -6.90 -16.21
CA TRP A 45 7.83 -6.25 -15.52
C TRP A 45 6.94 -7.24 -14.78
N LYS A 46 6.73 -8.44 -15.31
CA LYS A 46 6.00 -9.51 -14.61
C LYS A 46 6.62 -9.82 -13.25
N GLU A 47 7.93 -9.97 -13.19
CA GLU A 47 8.66 -10.23 -11.94
C GLU A 47 8.72 -8.99 -11.03
N ALA A 48 9.04 -7.83 -11.60
CA ALA A 48 9.18 -6.58 -10.85
C ALA A 48 7.87 -6.17 -10.17
N ARG A 49 6.72 -6.35 -10.85
CA ARG A 49 5.41 -6.02 -10.30
C ARG A 49 4.99 -7.00 -9.21
N LEU A 50 5.20 -8.31 -9.38
CA LEU A 50 4.95 -9.25 -8.29
C LEU A 50 5.85 -8.96 -7.07
N LYS A 51 7.14 -8.66 -7.27
CA LYS A 51 8.04 -8.26 -6.18
C LYS A 51 7.52 -7.03 -5.43
N TRP A 52 6.97 -6.05 -6.14
CA TRP A 52 6.36 -4.88 -5.52
C TRP A 52 5.12 -5.23 -4.68
N HIS A 53 4.24 -6.11 -5.16
CA HIS A 53 3.09 -6.62 -4.41
C HIS A 53 3.49 -7.37 -3.14
N LEU A 54 4.56 -8.16 -3.18
CA LEU A 54 5.09 -8.86 -2.01
C LEU A 54 5.72 -7.90 -1.00
N ALA A 55 6.44 -6.88 -1.50
CA ALA A 55 7.09 -5.89 -0.65
C ALA A 55 6.09 -5.15 0.26
N VAL A 56 4.86 -4.91 -0.20
CA VAL A 56 3.84 -4.21 0.60
C VAL A 56 3.18 -5.05 1.71
N GLY A 57 3.72 -6.23 2.02
CA GLY A 57 3.36 -7.02 3.21
C GLY A 57 2.35 -8.14 2.95
N THR A 58 2.12 -8.49 1.69
CA THR A 58 1.19 -9.57 1.33
C THR A 58 1.95 -10.91 1.17
N PRO A 59 1.47 -12.00 1.78
CA PRO A 59 2.13 -13.31 1.67
C PRO A 59 2.16 -13.86 0.24
N PRO A 60 3.23 -14.53 -0.20
CA PRO A 60 3.34 -15.07 -1.56
C PRO A 60 2.21 -16.01 -1.98
N GLU A 61 1.73 -16.85 -1.06
CA GLU A 61 0.65 -17.81 -1.28
C GLU A 61 -0.70 -17.18 -1.62
N LYS A 62 -0.86 -15.88 -1.32
CA LYS A 62 -2.07 -15.12 -1.66
C LYS A 62 -2.08 -14.63 -3.11
N TYR A 63 -0.96 -14.74 -3.83
CA TYR A 63 -0.86 -14.34 -5.23
C TYR A 63 -0.71 -15.52 -6.16
N ARG A 64 -1.20 -15.33 -7.38
CA ARG A 64 -0.87 -16.19 -8.52
C ARG A 64 -0.85 -15.39 -9.81
N PHE A 65 -0.11 -15.91 -10.78
CA PHE A 65 -0.25 -15.46 -12.17
C PHE A 65 -1.38 -16.22 -12.85
N HIS A 66 -2.14 -15.50 -13.66
CA HIS A 66 -3.15 -16.06 -14.54
C HIS A 66 -2.86 -15.59 -15.97
N ASP A 67 -2.27 -16.46 -16.79
CA ASP A 67 -1.99 -16.15 -18.19
C ASP A 67 -3.28 -16.18 -19.03
N HIS A 68 -3.47 -15.18 -19.89
CA HIS A 68 -4.67 -15.08 -20.72
C HIS A 68 -4.63 -16.08 -21.87
N VAL A 69 -5.58 -17.02 -21.90
CA VAL A 69 -5.73 -17.98 -23.01
C VAL A 69 -6.23 -17.30 -24.29
N LYS A 70 -7.09 -16.28 -24.14
CA LYS A 70 -7.62 -15.48 -25.25
C LYS A 70 -7.08 -14.06 -25.13
N LEU A 71 -6.02 -13.80 -25.87
CA LEU A 71 -5.42 -12.47 -25.94
C LEU A 71 -6.37 -11.50 -26.66
N ALA A 72 -6.32 -10.23 -26.26
CA ALA A 72 -6.87 -9.16 -27.07
C ALA A 72 -6.15 -9.13 -28.43
N HIS A 73 -6.84 -8.72 -29.49
CA HIS A 73 -6.32 -8.74 -30.86
C HIS A 73 -5.02 -7.94 -31.07
N TYR A 74 -4.70 -7.02 -30.14
CA TYR A 74 -3.51 -6.18 -30.14
C TYR A 74 -2.39 -6.68 -29.21
N ALA A 75 -2.62 -7.73 -28.42
CA ALA A 75 -1.65 -8.21 -27.44
C ALA A 75 -0.99 -9.50 -27.92
N ASN A 76 0.34 -9.59 -27.78
CA ASN A 76 1.10 -10.83 -28.04
C ASN A 76 1.46 -11.60 -26.76
N ALA A 77 1.32 -10.96 -25.58
CA ALA A 77 1.38 -11.60 -24.27
C ALA A 77 0.55 -10.82 -23.25
N ALA A 78 -0.11 -11.52 -22.34
CA ALA A 78 -0.87 -10.91 -21.24
C ALA A 78 -0.95 -11.85 -20.05
N VAL A 79 -0.77 -11.29 -18.85
CA VAL A 79 -0.92 -12.01 -17.58
C VAL A 79 -1.55 -11.09 -16.54
N ASP A 80 -2.44 -11.66 -15.74
CA ASP A 80 -2.96 -11.00 -14.55
C ASP A 80 -2.23 -11.49 -13.31
N ILE A 81 -1.90 -10.56 -12.41
CA ILE A 81 -1.64 -10.86 -11.00
C ILE A 81 -3.00 -10.92 -10.31
N GLU A 82 -3.35 -12.10 -9.80
CA GLU A 82 -4.57 -12.30 -9.03
C GLU A 82 -4.25 -12.45 -7.54
N PHE A 83 -5.12 -11.90 -6.70
CA PHE A 83 -5.07 -12.04 -5.25
C PHE A 83 -6.24 -12.88 -4.72
N ASP A 84 -5.97 -13.73 -3.73
CA ASP A 84 -6.95 -14.56 -3.03
C ASP A 84 -7.76 -13.78 -1.98
N PHE A 85 -8.80 -13.09 -2.46
CA PHE A 85 -9.80 -12.45 -1.60
C PHE A 85 -10.64 -13.49 -0.84
N PRO A 86 -11.37 -13.11 0.23
CA PRO A 86 -12.32 -14.00 0.91
C PRO A 86 -13.41 -14.61 0.02
N PHE A 87 -13.61 -14.04 -1.18
CA PHE A 87 -14.55 -14.50 -2.21
C PHE A 87 -13.85 -15.07 -3.45
N GLY A 88 -12.59 -15.50 -3.29
CA GLY A 88 -11.76 -16.17 -4.28
C GLY A 88 -10.88 -15.23 -5.12
N PHE A 89 -10.04 -15.84 -5.95
CA PHE A 89 -9.08 -15.11 -6.78
C PHE A 89 -9.72 -14.09 -7.71
N LYS A 90 -9.15 -12.89 -7.70
CA LYS A 90 -9.48 -11.78 -8.61
C LYS A 90 -8.22 -11.02 -9.02
N GLU A 91 -8.23 -10.58 -10.27
CA GLU A 91 -7.24 -9.67 -10.84
C GLU A 91 -7.11 -8.38 -10.00
N VAL A 92 -5.87 -8.03 -9.69
CA VAL A 92 -5.50 -6.73 -9.10
C VAL A 92 -4.60 -5.90 -9.99
N GLU A 93 -3.83 -6.55 -10.87
CA GLU A 93 -2.98 -5.89 -11.85
C GLU A 93 -2.85 -6.74 -13.12
N GLY A 94 -2.97 -6.10 -14.28
CA GLY A 94 -2.71 -6.69 -15.59
C GLY A 94 -1.38 -6.22 -16.16
N ILE A 95 -0.61 -7.14 -16.73
CA ILE A 95 0.63 -6.86 -17.46
C ILE A 95 0.45 -7.31 -18.90
N HIS A 96 0.56 -6.37 -19.84
CA HIS A 96 0.26 -6.60 -21.25
C HIS A 96 1.43 -6.18 -22.14
N SER A 97 1.77 -7.01 -23.12
CA SER A 97 2.60 -6.61 -24.26
C SER A 97 1.67 -6.34 -25.45
N ARG A 98 1.54 -5.06 -25.84
CA ARG A 98 0.52 -4.56 -26.79
C ARG A 98 1.09 -4.23 -28.19
N THR A 99 2.32 -4.70 -28.44
CA THR A 99 3.10 -4.38 -29.64
C THR A 99 3.09 -2.87 -29.93
N ASP A 100 3.06 -2.46 -31.20
CA ASP A 100 2.94 -1.07 -31.65
C ASP A 100 1.49 -0.58 -31.79
N PHE A 101 0.48 -1.39 -31.43
CA PHE A 101 -0.90 -1.15 -31.82
C PHE A 101 -1.40 0.26 -31.46
N ASP A 102 -1.18 0.67 -30.20
CA ASP A 102 -1.68 1.95 -29.69
C ASP A 102 -1.12 3.14 -30.45
N LEU A 103 0.21 3.18 -30.62
CA LEU A 103 0.90 4.26 -31.32
C LEU A 103 0.57 4.24 -32.82
N SER A 104 0.54 3.07 -33.45
CA SER A 104 0.22 2.92 -34.87
C SER A 104 -1.22 3.36 -35.20
N GLN A 105 -2.20 3.05 -34.33
CA GLN A 105 -3.57 3.56 -34.51
C GLN A 105 -3.63 5.09 -34.33
N HIS A 106 -3.00 5.63 -33.28
CA HIS A 106 -2.99 7.08 -33.07
C HIS A 106 -2.26 7.85 -34.17
N GLU A 107 -1.14 7.34 -34.68
CA GLU A 107 -0.43 7.92 -35.83
C GLU A 107 -1.33 7.96 -37.08
N LYS A 108 -2.00 6.85 -37.39
CA LYS A 108 -2.91 6.74 -38.54
C LYS A 108 -4.05 7.76 -38.50
N PHE A 109 -4.71 7.93 -37.36
CA PHE A 109 -5.90 8.78 -37.26
C PHE A 109 -5.60 10.24 -36.92
N SER A 110 -4.46 10.53 -36.29
CA SER A 110 -4.05 11.92 -35.98
C SER A 110 -3.22 12.58 -37.08
N GLY A 111 -2.57 11.78 -37.94
CA GLY A 111 -1.61 12.26 -38.93
C GLY A 111 -0.29 12.78 -38.33
N LYS A 112 -0.07 12.60 -37.03
CA LYS A 112 1.18 12.94 -36.33
C LYS A 112 2.05 11.69 -36.22
N LYS A 113 3.32 11.81 -36.59
CA LYS A 113 4.29 10.72 -36.44
C LYS A 113 4.58 10.48 -34.96
N LEU A 114 4.41 9.24 -34.52
CA LEU A 114 4.70 8.74 -33.17
C LEU A 114 5.84 7.70 -33.23
N GLN A 115 6.88 8.06 -33.98
CA GLN A 115 8.04 7.20 -34.26
C GLN A 115 9.25 7.66 -33.46
N TYR A 116 10.09 6.71 -33.06
CA TYR A 116 11.40 6.96 -32.47
C TYR A 116 12.49 6.75 -33.51
N PHE A 117 13.48 7.64 -33.54
CA PHE A 117 14.65 7.51 -34.40
C PHE A 117 15.83 6.92 -33.62
N ASP A 118 16.24 5.71 -34.00
CA ASP A 118 17.41 5.02 -33.45
C ASP A 118 18.67 5.54 -34.16
N THR A 119 19.54 6.22 -33.42
CA THR A 119 20.79 6.78 -33.95
C THR A 119 21.85 5.72 -34.22
N VAL A 120 21.76 4.54 -33.59
CA VAL A 120 22.70 3.42 -33.79
C VAL A 120 22.34 2.65 -35.05
N GLU A 121 21.05 2.37 -35.26
CA GLU A 121 20.58 1.67 -36.46
C GLU A 121 20.23 2.60 -37.63
N ASN A 122 20.19 3.91 -37.38
CA ASN A 122 19.82 4.95 -38.34
C ASN A 122 18.44 4.70 -38.99
N LYS A 123 17.45 4.29 -38.18
CA LYS A 123 16.10 3.91 -38.63
C LYS A 123 15.03 4.48 -37.70
N ASN A 124 13.85 4.75 -38.28
CA ASN A 124 12.66 5.06 -37.51
C ASN A 124 11.87 3.78 -37.25
N TYR A 125 11.30 3.65 -36.06
CA TYR A 125 10.33 2.62 -35.73
C TYR A 125 9.23 3.16 -34.83
N VAL A 126 8.07 2.50 -34.83
CA VAL A 126 7.03 2.71 -33.83
C VAL A 126 7.36 1.85 -32.60
N PRO A 127 7.58 2.42 -31.42
CA PRO A 127 7.90 1.64 -30.23
C PRO A 127 6.79 0.64 -29.89
N TYR A 128 7.18 -0.51 -29.34
CA TYR A 128 6.24 -1.42 -28.72
C TYR A 128 5.92 -0.95 -27.29
N VAL A 129 4.76 -1.33 -26.77
CA VAL A 129 4.29 -0.91 -25.45
C VAL A 129 4.14 -2.11 -24.52
N ILE A 130 4.86 -2.09 -23.41
CA ILE A 130 4.55 -2.92 -22.24
C ILE A 130 3.74 -2.08 -21.27
N GLU A 131 2.56 -2.55 -20.94
CA GLU A 131 1.66 -1.93 -20.00
C GLU A 131 1.66 -2.68 -18.68
N THR A 132 1.68 -1.95 -17.57
CA THR A 132 1.27 -2.46 -16.26
C THR A 132 0.10 -1.61 -15.78
N SER A 133 -1.05 -2.20 -15.51
CA SER A 133 -2.26 -1.50 -15.08
C SER A 133 -2.80 -2.10 -13.80
N ILE A 134 -2.86 -1.30 -12.74
CA ILE A 134 -3.30 -1.70 -11.40
C ILE A 134 -4.52 -0.89 -10.98
N GLY A 135 -5.54 -1.58 -10.44
CA GLY A 135 -6.72 -0.94 -9.87
C GLY A 135 -6.42 -0.44 -8.47
N LEU A 136 -6.35 0.88 -8.26
CA LEU A 136 -5.99 1.47 -6.96
C LEU A 136 -7.01 1.09 -5.88
N ASP A 137 -8.30 1.13 -6.20
CA ASP A 137 -9.35 0.74 -5.26
C ASP A 137 -9.27 -0.74 -4.90
N ARG A 138 -8.98 -1.62 -5.88
CA ARG A 138 -8.78 -3.05 -5.62
C ARG A 138 -7.57 -3.29 -4.72
N MET A 139 -6.51 -2.50 -4.87
CA MET A 139 -5.36 -2.53 -3.96
C MET A 139 -5.72 -2.12 -2.55
N PHE A 140 -6.58 -1.10 -2.39
CA PHE A 140 -7.10 -0.73 -1.07
C PHE A 140 -7.87 -1.88 -0.43
N LEU A 141 -8.80 -2.52 -1.17
CA LEU A 141 -9.54 -3.66 -0.66
C LEU A 141 -8.63 -4.85 -0.33
N LEU A 142 -7.66 -5.16 -1.19
CA LEU A 142 -6.65 -6.20 -0.95
C LEU A 142 -5.91 -5.94 0.35
N THR A 143 -5.42 -4.71 0.53
CA THR A 143 -4.65 -4.32 1.72
C THR A 143 -5.47 -4.52 2.98
N LEU A 144 -6.74 -4.11 2.98
CA LEU A 144 -7.64 -4.31 4.11
C LEU A 144 -7.94 -5.79 4.38
N CYS A 145 -8.26 -6.55 3.34
CA CYS A 145 -8.55 -7.98 3.48
C CYS A 145 -7.34 -8.77 3.99
N ASN A 146 -6.14 -8.40 3.56
CA ASN A 146 -4.90 -9.05 4.01
C ASN A 146 -4.54 -8.68 5.45
N ALA A 147 -4.85 -7.45 5.87
CA ALA A 147 -4.50 -6.95 7.20
C ALA A 147 -5.50 -7.33 8.30
N TYR A 148 -6.75 -7.62 7.97
CA TYR A 148 -7.82 -7.78 8.95
C TYR A 148 -7.77 -9.10 9.71
N GLU A 149 -7.72 -9.01 11.03
CA GLU A 149 -7.82 -10.14 11.96
C GLU A 149 -8.76 -9.80 13.13
N GLU A 150 -9.63 -10.75 13.49
CA GLU A 150 -10.33 -10.78 14.77
C GLU A 150 -9.58 -11.75 15.68
N GLN A 151 -8.84 -11.20 16.63
CA GLN A 151 -7.96 -11.95 17.52
C GLN A 151 -8.64 -12.24 18.86
N ASP A 152 -8.73 -13.52 19.20
CA ASP A 152 -9.14 -13.97 20.53
C ASP A 152 -7.96 -13.85 21.50
N LEU A 153 -8.15 -13.11 22.60
CA LEU A 153 -7.17 -12.86 23.66
C LEU A 153 -7.66 -13.40 25.01
N ASN A 154 -8.62 -14.33 24.98
CA ASN A 154 -9.15 -14.97 26.17
C ASN A 154 -8.03 -15.65 26.97
N THR A 155 -8.07 -15.44 28.28
CA THR A 155 -7.26 -16.18 29.28
C THR A 155 -8.23 -16.90 30.22
N GLU A 156 -7.76 -17.88 30.98
CA GLU A 156 -8.60 -18.59 31.98
C GLU A 156 -9.30 -17.62 32.95
N GLU A 157 -8.71 -16.44 33.19
CA GLU A 157 -9.19 -15.44 34.13
C GLU A 157 -9.99 -14.30 33.49
N LYS A 158 -9.91 -14.10 32.16
CA LYS A 158 -10.50 -12.94 31.49
C LYS A 158 -10.89 -13.24 30.05
N GLN A 159 -12.15 -12.96 29.72
CA GLN A 159 -12.58 -12.90 28.33
C GLN A 159 -12.16 -11.57 27.69
N ASP A 160 -11.46 -11.64 26.56
CA ASP A 160 -10.94 -10.49 25.82
C ASP A 160 -10.77 -10.83 24.34
N SER A 161 -11.02 -9.86 23.48
CA SER A 161 -10.77 -9.99 22.05
C SER A 161 -10.44 -8.61 21.45
N ARG A 162 -9.85 -8.62 20.26
CA ARG A 162 -9.64 -7.39 19.49
C ARG A 162 -9.81 -7.60 18.00
N THR A 163 -10.32 -6.57 17.35
CA THR A 163 -10.09 -6.36 15.92
C THR A 163 -8.74 -5.67 15.75
N VAL A 164 -7.90 -6.17 14.85
CA VAL A 164 -6.61 -5.55 14.50
C VAL A 164 -6.44 -5.53 12.99
N LEU A 165 -5.89 -4.42 12.47
CA LEU A 165 -5.45 -4.31 11.09
C LEU A 165 -3.92 -4.38 11.05
N HIS A 166 -3.38 -5.50 10.60
CA HIS A 166 -1.95 -5.73 10.34
C HIS A 166 -1.44 -4.99 9.10
N LEU A 167 -1.78 -3.71 8.94
CA LEU A 167 -1.28 -2.89 7.84
C LEU A 167 0.24 -2.84 7.90
N HIS A 168 0.90 -2.96 6.74
CA HIS A 168 2.32 -2.67 6.68
C HIS A 168 2.58 -1.25 7.24
N PRO A 169 3.58 -1.04 8.12
CA PRO A 169 3.76 0.25 8.78
C PRO A 169 3.90 1.45 7.83
N CYS A 170 4.48 1.25 6.65
CA CYS A 170 4.54 2.26 5.57
C CYS A 170 3.15 2.67 5.03
N LEU A 171 2.17 1.75 5.03
CA LEU A 171 0.80 1.97 4.56
C LEU A 171 -0.16 2.44 5.65
N ALA A 172 0.16 2.22 6.92
CA ALA A 172 -0.73 2.61 8.03
C ALA A 172 -1.08 4.11 7.96
N PRO A 173 -2.37 4.50 8.06
CA PRO A 173 -2.78 5.89 7.91
C PRO A 173 -2.21 6.76 9.03
N VAL A 174 -2.17 6.24 10.25
CA VAL A 174 -1.54 6.85 11.42
C VAL A 174 -0.28 6.05 11.75
N LYS A 175 0.86 6.72 11.91
CA LYS A 175 2.16 6.08 12.17
C LYS A 175 2.36 5.81 13.65
N ALA A 176 1.97 6.76 14.49
CA ALA A 176 1.95 6.58 15.93
C ALA A 176 0.83 7.37 16.60
N ALA A 177 0.33 6.86 17.71
CA ALA A 177 -0.63 7.54 18.56
C ALA A 177 0.03 8.00 19.87
N ILE A 178 -0.11 9.26 20.24
CA ILE A 178 0.42 9.82 21.50
C ILE A 178 -0.70 9.88 22.54
N LEU A 179 -0.52 9.16 23.64
CA LEU A 179 -1.58 8.82 24.59
C LEU A 179 -1.16 9.18 26.03
N PRO A 180 -1.59 10.33 26.59
CA PRO A 180 -1.32 10.63 28.00
C PRO A 180 -2.09 9.69 28.92
N LEU A 181 -1.45 9.17 29.97
CA LEU A 181 -2.04 8.17 30.86
C LEU A 181 -3.31 8.72 31.54
N THR A 182 -3.25 9.97 31.99
CA THR A 182 -4.37 10.71 32.59
C THR A 182 -4.59 12.03 31.85
N LYS A 183 -5.76 12.65 32.07
CA LYS A 183 -6.11 13.98 31.52
C LYS A 183 -5.63 15.15 32.40
N LYS A 184 -4.75 14.88 33.35
CA LYS A 184 -4.33 15.85 34.38
C LYS A 184 -2.82 15.79 34.54
N ASP A 185 -2.32 16.51 35.53
CA ASP A 185 -0.95 16.37 36.04
C ASP A 185 0.14 16.72 35.02
N GLY A 186 -0.16 17.57 34.03
CA GLY A 186 0.82 18.00 33.02
C GLY A 186 1.11 16.98 31.92
N LEU A 187 0.52 15.77 31.98
CA LEU A 187 0.74 14.72 30.97
C LEU A 187 0.20 15.12 29.58
N PRO A 188 -0.98 15.73 29.45
CA PRO A 188 -1.47 16.23 28.17
C PRO A 188 -0.53 17.25 27.52
N GLU A 189 0.04 18.16 28.31
CA GLU A 189 0.98 19.18 27.86
C GLU A 189 2.27 18.53 27.35
N LYS A 190 2.84 17.58 28.12
CA LYS A 190 4.05 16.87 27.70
C LYS A 190 3.83 16.00 26.46
N ALA A 191 2.66 15.36 26.36
CA ALA A 191 2.25 14.60 25.19
C ALA A 191 2.19 15.47 23.92
N ARG A 192 1.63 16.68 24.03
CA ARG A 192 1.61 17.64 22.91
C ARG A 192 3.01 18.12 22.57
N GLU A 193 3.85 18.42 23.54
CA GLU A 193 5.25 18.80 23.31
C GLU A 193 6.00 17.74 22.48
N ILE A 194 5.89 16.46 22.87
CA ILE A 194 6.50 15.35 22.12
C ILE A 194 5.89 15.24 20.71
N MET A 195 4.56 15.32 20.59
CA MET A 195 3.89 15.27 19.28
C MET A 195 4.36 16.39 18.35
N GLU A 196 4.59 17.60 18.86
CA GLU A 196 5.07 18.74 18.07
C GLU A 196 6.46 18.49 17.46
N THR A 197 7.31 17.72 18.13
CA THR A 197 8.65 17.37 17.59
C THR A 197 8.59 16.36 16.45
N LEU A 198 7.51 15.56 16.35
CA LEU A 198 7.40 14.43 15.43
C LEU A 198 6.39 14.67 14.28
N LYS A 199 5.48 15.63 14.42
CA LYS A 199 4.32 15.81 13.51
C LYS A 199 4.66 16.26 12.09
N LEU A 200 5.86 16.79 11.85
CA LEU A 200 6.28 17.19 10.51
C LEU A 200 6.73 16.00 9.67
N ASP A 201 7.25 14.97 10.33
CA ASP A 201 7.79 13.77 9.68
C ASP A 201 6.77 12.62 9.64
N PHE A 202 5.85 12.59 10.60
CA PHE A 202 4.88 11.50 10.75
C PHE A 202 3.44 11.98 10.85
N ASN A 203 2.52 11.20 10.29
CA ASN A 203 1.09 11.37 10.58
C ASN A 203 0.78 10.76 11.94
N LEU A 204 0.44 11.61 12.91
CA LEU A 204 0.26 11.25 14.32
C LEU A 204 -1.16 11.49 14.78
N GLN A 205 -1.61 10.72 15.77
CA GLN A 205 -2.90 10.93 16.42
C GLN A 205 -2.74 11.15 17.92
N TYR A 206 -3.38 12.18 18.45
CA TYR A 206 -3.47 12.41 19.89
C TYR A 206 -4.81 11.87 20.42
N ASP A 207 -4.80 11.16 21.54
CA ASP A 207 -6.02 10.70 22.19
C ASP A 207 -5.86 10.57 23.72
N GLU A 208 -6.72 11.28 24.45
CA GLU A 208 -6.77 11.29 25.92
C GLU A 208 -8.10 10.76 26.48
N LYS A 209 -9.05 10.36 25.61
CA LYS A 209 -10.41 9.96 26.02
C LYS A 209 -10.43 8.48 26.41
N ASP A 210 -11.15 8.16 27.50
CA ASP A 210 -11.30 6.81 28.04
C ASP A 210 -9.99 6.19 28.59
N SER A 211 -10.09 4.95 29.08
CA SER A 211 -8.94 4.22 29.60
C SER A 211 -7.90 3.95 28.52
N ILE A 212 -6.64 3.80 28.93
CA ILE A 212 -5.52 3.54 28.01
C ILE A 212 -5.75 2.26 27.17
N GLY A 213 -6.32 1.21 27.77
CA GLY A 213 -6.66 -0.02 27.04
C GLY A 213 -7.68 0.19 25.92
N LYS A 214 -8.71 1.02 26.14
CA LYS A 214 -9.68 1.36 25.09
C LYS A 214 -9.04 2.17 23.96
N ARG A 215 -8.07 3.03 24.29
CA ARG A 215 -7.27 3.78 23.31
C ARG A 215 -6.42 2.85 22.46
N TYR A 216 -5.71 1.90 23.07
CA TYR A 216 -4.97 0.87 22.32
C TYR A 216 -5.88 0.09 21.37
N ARG A 217 -7.07 -0.34 21.83
CA ARG A 217 -8.03 -1.06 20.97
C ARG A 217 -8.50 -0.25 19.75
N ARG A 218 -8.73 1.07 19.91
CA ARG A 218 -9.07 1.94 18.78
C ARG A 218 -7.94 2.01 17.75
N GLN A 219 -6.70 2.09 18.23
CA GLN A 219 -5.51 2.18 17.39
C GLN A 219 -5.18 0.86 16.69
N ASP A 220 -5.33 -0.27 17.39
CA ASP A 220 -5.21 -1.62 16.81
C ASP A 220 -6.21 -1.79 15.65
N ALA A 221 -7.47 -1.38 15.84
CA ALA A 221 -8.54 -1.51 14.84
C ALA A 221 -8.35 -0.64 13.58
N ILE A 222 -7.56 0.44 13.65
CA ILE A 222 -7.21 1.27 12.49
C ILE A 222 -5.79 1.00 11.97
N GLY A 223 -5.09 0.03 12.57
CA GLY A 223 -3.80 -0.45 12.13
C GLY A 223 -2.61 0.45 12.45
N THR A 224 -2.72 1.33 13.45
CA THR A 224 -1.61 2.20 13.89
C THR A 224 -0.46 1.35 14.45
N PRO A 225 0.77 1.41 13.90
CA PRO A 225 1.88 0.54 14.32
C PRO A 225 2.33 0.76 15.76
N PHE A 226 2.34 2.01 16.23
CA PHE A 226 2.85 2.38 17.54
C PHE A 226 1.85 3.16 18.37
N CYS A 227 1.72 2.80 19.65
CA CYS A 227 1.07 3.64 20.65
C CYS A 227 2.09 4.07 21.69
N ILE A 228 2.25 5.38 21.89
CA ILE A 228 3.23 5.99 22.78
C ILE A 228 2.50 6.56 23.98
N THR A 229 2.73 5.99 25.14
CA THR A 229 2.07 6.35 26.39
C THR A 229 2.95 7.29 27.21
N ILE A 230 2.35 8.41 27.63
CA ILE A 230 2.99 9.45 28.44
C ILE A 230 2.47 9.32 29.87
N ASP A 231 3.33 8.94 30.80
CA ASP A 231 3.02 8.68 32.21
C ASP A 231 3.81 9.62 33.13
N HIS A 232 3.63 9.48 34.45
CA HIS A 232 4.31 10.34 35.43
C HIS A 232 5.84 10.23 35.37
N GLN A 233 6.38 9.04 35.09
CA GLN A 233 7.82 8.86 34.91
C GLN A 233 8.36 9.70 33.74
N THR A 234 7.55 9.91 32.70
CA THR A 234 7.91 10.78 31.57
C THR A 234 8.25 12.21 32.00
N LEU A 235 7.61 12.72 33.07
CA LEU A 235 7.89 14.05 33.59
C LEU A 235 9.18 14.09 34.42
N GLU A 236 9.62 12.96 34.95
CA GLU A 236 10.81 12.83 35.79
C GLU A 236 12.08 12.63 34.95
N ASP A 237 12.05 11.71 33.99
CA ASP A 237 13.25 11.29 33.24
C ASP A 237 13.14 11.47 31.71
N GLY A 238 12.00 11.94 31.20
CA GLY A 238 11.78 12.16 29.77
C GLY A 238 11.64 10.88 28.92
N SER A 239 11.59 9.70 29.54
CA SER A 239 11.33 8.44 28.85
C SER A 239 9.84 8.29 28.53
N VAL A 240 9.47 7.41 27.62
CA VAL A 240 8.07 7.10 27.23
C VAL A 240 7.90 5.59 27.09
N THR A 241 6.66 5.10 27.17
CA THR A 241 6.36 3.69 26.87
C THR A 241 5.87 3.58 25.44
N ILE A 242 6.56 2.82 24.60
CA ILE A 242 6.09 2.49 23.24
C ILE A 242 5.49 1.09 23.25
N ARG A 243 4.28 0.96 22.70
CA ARG A 243 3.57 -0.30 22.50
C ARG A 243 3.51 -0.61 21.01
N HIS A 244 3.94 -1.80 20.64
CA HIS A 244 3.87 -2.34 19.28
C HIS A 244 2.50 -2.97 19.02
N ARG A 245 1.89 -2.68 17.86
CA ARG A 245 0.55 -3.16 17.50
C ARG A 245 0.44 -4.69 17.49
N ASP A 246 1.36 -5.35 16.79
CA ASP A 246 1.24 -6.75 16.40
C ASP A 246 1.44 -7.68 17.60
N ASN A 247 2.61 -7.61 18.25
CA ASN A 247 2.97 -8.45 19.40
C ASN A 247 2.45 -7.91 20.75
N MET A 248 1.90 -6.68 20.79
CA MET A 248 1.43 -6.00 22.01
C MET A 248 2.52 -5.73 23.05
N GLU A 249 3.80 -5.95 22.73
CA GLU A 249 4.92 -5.71 23.63
C GLU A 249 5.07 -4.22 23.93
N GLN A 250 5.53 -3.93 25.15
CA GLN A 250 5.76 -2.58 25.63
C GLN A 250 7.21 -2.46 26.06
N GLU A 251 7.87 -1.41 25.61
CA GLU A 251 9.24 -1.08 25.97
C GLU A 251 9.36 0.39 26.39
N ARG A 252 10.30 0.67 27.30
CA ARG A 252 10.60 2.03 27.75
C ARG A 252 11.75 2.57 26.93
N VAL A 253 11.54 3.73 26.29
CA VAL A 253 12.55 4.38 25.44
C VAL A 253 12.65 5.86 25.77
N GLY A 254 13.78 6.49 25.46
CA GLY A 254 13.89 7.95 25.52
C GLY A 254 12.95 8.60 24.50
N SER A 255 12.28 9.70 24.87
CA SER A 255 11.42 10.46 23.92
C SER A 255 12.19 10.96 22.69
N ASN A 256 13.50 11.21 22.85
CA ASN A 256 14.41 11.58 21.77
C ASN A 256 14.71 10.46 20.77
N GLU A 257 14.40 9.20 21.10
CA GLU A 257 14.61 8.06 20.20
C GLU A 257 13.40 7.78 19.30
N LEU A 258 12.25 8.38 19.59
CA LEU A 258 11.00 8.12 18.88
C LEU A 258 11.09 8.38 17.38
N ASP A 259 11.77 9.45 16.97
CA ASP A 259 11.95 9.79 15.56
C ASP A 259 12.62 8.64 14.79
N ARG A 260 13.73 8.14 15.32
CA ARG A 260 14.46 6.99 14.74
C ARG A 260 13.60 5.73 14.73
N ILE A 261 13.01 5.37 15.88
CA ILE A 261 12.25 4.11 16.03
C ILE A 261 11.06 4.08 15.07
N ILE A 262 10.30 5.17 15.00
CA ILE A 262 9.16 5.28 14.07
C ILE A 262 9.67 5.28 12.64
N GLY A 263 10.66 6.12 12.33
CA GLY A 263 11.23 6.29 10.99
C GLY A 263 11.77 5.00 10.38
N ASP A 264 12.49 4.19 11.16
CA ASP A 264 13.06 2.93 10.69
C ASP A 264 11.99 1.95 10.20
N LEU A 265 10.82 1.91 10.86
CA LEU A 265 9.75 0.99 10.52
C LEU A 265 8.80 1.53 9.44
N VAL A 266 8.47 2.83 9.46
CA VAL A 266 7.42 3.41 8.59
C VAL A 266 7.94 4.00 7.28
N SER A 267 9.26 4.06 7.10
CA SER A 267 9.88 4.71 5.94
C SER A 267 9.77 3.88 4.65
N TRP A 268 9.18 4.50 3.62
CA TRP A 268 9.17 3.96 2.26
C TRP A 268 10.56 3.70 1.68
N LYS A 269 11.59 4.42 2.14
CA LYS A 269 12.97 4.20 1.70
C LYS A 269 13.51 2.84 2.15
N ASN A 270 13.00 2.29 3.23
CA ASN A 270 13.43 0.97 3.71
C ASN A 270 12.71 -0.15 2.96
N LEU A 271 11.46 0.10 2.55
CA LEU A 271 10.65 -0.86 1.80
C LEU A 271 11.05 -0.99 0.32
N LEU A 272 11.40 0.12 -0.32
CA LEU A 272 11.60 0.21 -1.78
C LEU A 272 13.08 0.19 -2.20
N LYS A 273 14.01 -0.17 -1.30
CA LYS A 273 15.42 -0.44 -1.63
C LYS A 273 15.57 -1.78 -2.36
#